data_AF-A0A1H8GII4-F1
#
_entry.id   AF-A0A1H8GII4-F1
#
_cell.length_a   1.000
_cell.length_b   1.000
_cell.length_c   1.000
_cell.angle_alpha   90.00
_cell.angle_beta   90.00
_cell.angle_gamma   90.00
#
_symmetry.space_group_name_H-M   'P 1'
#
loop_
_entity.id
_entity.type
_entity.pdbx_description
1 polymer ?
#
loop_
_entity_poly.entity_id
_entity_poly.type
_entity_poly.pdbx_seq_one_letter_code
_entity_poly.pdbx_strand_id
1 'polypeptide(L)'
;MRRIPVLPTLLVTLAVAAMIALGLWQLVDRRPAKLAYLARLERNPALPAIAFPRMPNDTLLFRRTSGYCLQPVGVTLAGAGSAGFRAIAACRTGAEGPGMLVQMGTTRDPKAAPRWSGGPVVGYLSHAPDTRPLIATLFHHEPQRMMLVSTPPLAGLSPNSPPDVGSVPNNHLAYAGQWFFFAAVAAIVYVLALRRRLRSAPPR
;
A
#
# COMPACT_ATOMS: atom_id res chain seq x y z
N MET A 1 -5.02 12.70 -54.79
CA MET A 1 -4.22 12.05 -53.72
C MET A 1 -4.97 12.12 -52.40
N ARG A 2 -5.51 10.99 -51.92
CA ARG A 2 -6.20 10.88 -50.64
C ARG A 2 -5.18 11.05 -49.51
N ARG A 3 -5.03 12.27 -48.97
CA ARG A 3 -3.96 12.59 -48.00
C ARG A 3 -4.30 12.04 -46.62
N ILE A 4 -3.42 11.22 -46.06
CA ILE A 4 -3.46 10.79 -44.65
C ILE A 4 -3.38 12.04 -43.77
N PRO A 5 -4.21 12.16 -42.71
CA PRO A 5 -4.16 13.32 -41.83
C PRO A 5 -2.94 13.19 -40.89
N VAL A 6 -1.82 13.81 -41.27
CA VAL A 6 -0.51 13.62 -40.63
C VAL A 6 -0.56 13.91 -39.12
N LEU A 7 -1.14 15.05 -38.72
CA LEU A 7 -1.20 15.44 -37.31
C LEU A 7 -2.03 14.45 -36.46
N PRO A 8 -3.29 14.10 -36.82
CA PRO A 8 -4.03 13.04 -36.14
C PRO A 8 -3.32 11.68 -36.11
N THR A 9 -2.67 11.26 -37.21
CA THR A 9 -1.92 10.01 -37.24
C THR A 9 -0.80 10.03 -36.21
N LEU A 10 -0.03 11.10 -36.17
CA LEU A 10 1.09 11.24 -35.26
C LEU A 10 0.63 11.22 -33.80
N LEU A 11 -0.41 11.99 -33.46
CA LEU A 11 -0.95 12.04 -32.09
C LEU A 11 -1.45 10.67 -31.62
N VAL A 12 -2.25 9.98 -32.44
CA VAL A 12 -2.77 8.65 -32.06
C VAL A 12 -1.65 7.63 -31.96
N THR A 13 -0.67 7.68 -32.86
CA THR A 13 0.47 6.74 -32.85
C THR A 13 1.30 6.92 -31.59
N LEU A 14 1.59 8.16 -31.19
CA LEU A 14 2.30 8.46 -29.95
C LEU A 14 1.50 8.02 -28.72
N ALA A 15 0.19 8.27 -28.68
CA ALA A 15 -0.66 7.82 -27.57
C ALA A 15 -0.67 6.28 -27.45
N VAL A 16 -0.81 5.56 -28.57
CA VAL A 16 -0.75 4.09 -28.61
C VAL A 16 0.61 3.59 -28.13
N ALA A 17 1.71 4.18 -28.61
CA ALA A 17 3.05 3.82 -28.18
C ALA A 17 3.24 4.05 -26.67
N ALA A 18 2.76 5.17 -26.12
CA ALA A 18 2.82 5.46 -24.70
C ALA A 18 2.02 4.46 -23.86
N MET A 19 0.80 4.11 -24.27
CA MET A 19 -0.02 3.11 -23.57
C MET A 19 0.64 1.72 -23.58
N ILE A 20 1.23 1.31 -24.70
CA ILE A 20 1.99 0.05 -24.77
C ILE A 20 3.20 0.10 -23.84
N ALA A 21 3.96 1.21 -23.84
CA ALA A 21 5.11 1.38 -22.95
C ALA A 21 4.71 1.31 -21.47
N LEU A 22 3.58 1.95 -21.08
CA LEU A 22 3.04 1.86 -19.72
C LEU A 22 2.62 0.44 -19.35
N GLY A 23 1.97 -0.30 -20.27
CA GLY A 23 1.61 -1.70 -20.06
C GLY A 23 2.83 -2.59 -19.85
N LEU A 24 3.87 -2.42 -20.67
CA LEU A 24 5.14 -3.14 -20.54
C LEU A 24 5.85 -2.79 -19.22
N TRP A 25 5.91 -1.51 -18.86
CA TRP A 25 6.50 -1.06 -17.60
C TRP A 25 5.81 -1.68 -16.38
N GLN A 26 4.49 -1.79 -16.39
CA GLN A 26 3.74 -2.47 -15.33
C GLN A 26 4.14 -3.95 -15.19
N LEU A 27 4.35 -4.67 -16.30
CA LEU A 27 4.67 -6.10 -16.30
C LEU A 27 6.13 -6.42 -16.01
N VAL A 28 7.05 -5.64 -16.57
CA VAL A 28 8.49 -5.93 -16.54
C VAL A 28 9.14 -5.38 -15.28
N ASP A 29 8.70 -4.23 -14.80
CA ASP A 29 9.36 -3.54 -13.68
C ASP A 29 8.50 -3.60 -12.41
N ARG A 30 7.27 -3.06 -12.48
CA ARG A 30 6.44 -2.89 -11.27
C ARG A 30 5.95 -4.20 -10.67
N ARG A 31 5.46 -5.14 -11.48
CA ARG A 31 4.93 -6.41 -10.99
C ARG A 31 6.03 -7.26 -10.33
N PRO A 32 7.22 -7.50 -10.92
CA PRO A 32 8.26 -8.29 -10.27
C PRO A 32 8.77 -7.65 -8.98
N ALA A 33 8.95 -6.33 -8.97
CA ALA A 33 9.32 -5.60 -7.76
C ALA A 33 8.29 -5.80 -6.63
N LYS A 34 6.99 -5.70 -6.97
CA LYS A 34 5.90 -5.95 -6.01
C LYS A 34 5.90 -7.39 -5.51
N LEU A 35 6.08 -8.38 -6.39
CA LEU A 35 6.13 -9.79 -6.01
C LEU A 35 7.33 -10.09 -5.09
N ALA A 36 8.50 -9.52 -5.35
CA ALA A 36 9.67 -9.67 -4.48
C ALA A 36 9.43 -9.06 -3.08
N TYR A 37 8.71 -7.94 -3.02
CA TYR A 37 8.28 -7.34 -1.76
C TYR A 37 7.30 -8.24 -1.00
N LEU A 38 6.25 -8.76 -1.65
CA LEU A 38 5.28 -9.67 -1.04
C LEU A 38 5.95 -10.95 -0.52
N ALA A 39 6.83 -11.55 -1.32
CA ALA A 39 7.59 -12.74 -0.92
C ALA A 39 8.49 -12.49 0.32
N ARG A 40 8.95 -11.25 0.52
CA ARG A 40 9.67 -10.87 1.76
C ARG A 40 8.74 -10.84 2.96
N LEU A 41 7.58 -10.20 2.80
CA LEU A 41 6.56 -10.12 3.85
C LEU A 41 6.07 -11.52 4.26
N GLU A 42 5.90 -12.45 3.32
CA GLU A 42 5.50 -13.84 3.60
C GLU A 42 6.52 -14.60 4.44
N ARG A 43 7.82 -14.37 4.23
CA ARG A 43 8.89 -15.05 4.97
C ARG A 43 9.12 -14.46 6.36
N ASN A 44 8.87 -13.17 6.54
CA ASN A 44 9.23 -12.45 7.76
C ASN A 44 8.61 -13.01 9.06
N PRO A 45 7.34 -13.47 9.10
CA PRO A 45 6.76 -14.08 10.29
C PRO A 45 7.47 -15.34 10.81
N ALA A 46 8.16 -16.07 9.93
CA ALA A 46 8.87 -17.32 10.25
C ALA A 46 10.33 -17.08 10.70
N LEU A 47 10.85 -15.86 10.53
CA LEU A 47 12.21 -15.52 10.93
C LEU A 47 12.30 -15.23 12.44
N PRO A 48 13.50 -15.34 13.04
CA PRO A 48 13.68 -15.09 14.47
C PRO A 48 13.17 -13.72 14.90
N ALA A 49 12.66 -13.66 16.14
CA ALA A 49 12.15 -12.43 16.72
C ALA A 49 13.28 -11.41 16.91
N ILE A 50 12.95 -10.14 16.69
CA ILE A 50 13.87 -9.01 16.87
C ILE A 50 13.32 -8.03 17.92
N ALA A 51 14.18 -7.17 18.46
CA ALA A 51 13.72 -6.04 19.25
C ALA A 51 13.03 -4.99 18.35
N PHE A 52 12.10 -4.22 18.92
CA PHE A 52 11.43 -3.13 18.22
C PHE A 52 12.48 -2.14 17.65
N PRO A 53 12.43 -1.84 16.34
CA PRO A 53 13.49 -1.08 15.69
C PRO A 53 13.44 0.39 16.10
N ARG A 54 14.61 0.98 16.34
CA ARG A 54 14.74 2.41 16.69
C ARG A 54 14.44 3.33 15.50
N MET A 55 14.71 2.86 14.29
CA MET A 55 14.50 3.57 13.03
C MET A 55 13.50 2.82 12.16
N PRO A 56 12.62 3.52 11.41
CA PRO A 56 11.72 2.87 10.46
C PRO A 56 12.48 2.05 9.42
N ASN A 57 12.01 0.82 9.16
CA ASN A 57 12.60 -0.06 8.16
C ASN A 57 11.56 -1.07 7.65
N ASP A 58 11.03 -0.79 6.46
CA ASP A 58 9.96 -1.56 5.83
C ASP A 58 10.36 -3.01 5.51
N THR A 59 11.66 -3.31 5.43
CA THR A 59 12.12 -4.69 5.21
C THR A 59 11.81 -5.62 6.39
N LEU A 60 11.50 -5.05 7.56
CA LEU A 60 11.17 -5.76 8.80
C LEU A 60 9.66 -5.95 9.02
N LEU A 61 8.81 -5.44 8.13
CA LEU A 61 7.36 -5.62 8.26
C LEU A 61 6.99 -7.10 8.37
N PHE A 62 6.05 -7.40 9.24
CA PHE A 62 5.59 -8.75 9.61
C PHE A 62 6.64 -9.61 10.32
N ARG A 63 7.83 -9.07 10.67
CA ARG A 63 8.76 -9.78 11.55
C ARG A 63 8.16 -9.94 12.93
N ARG A 64 8.41 -11.09 13.55
CA ARG A 64 8.18 -11.26 14.99
C ARG A 64 9.02 -10.24 15.73
N THR A 65 8.41 -9.54 16.67
CA THR A 65 9.06 -8.43 17.35
C THR A 65 8.62 -8.36 18.80
N SER A 66 9.59 -8.05 19.67
CA SER A 66 9.38 -7.79 21.08
C SER A 66 9.80 -6.37 21.44
N GLY A 67 9.13 -5.80 22.43
CA GLY A 67 9.44 -4.48 22.97
C GLY A 67 8.94 -4.37 24.40
N TYR A 68 9.42 -3.37 25.14
CA TYR A 68 8.98 -3.11 26.50
C TYR A 68 8.37 -1.71 26.58
N CYS A 69 7.10 -1.63 26.95
CA CYS A 69 6.42 -0.36 27.19
C CYS A 69 6.57 0.00 28.66
N LEU A 70 7.42 0.98 29.00
CA LEU A 70 7.59 1.42 30.39
C LEU A 70 6.32 2.07 30.92
N GLN A 71 5.73 2.94 30.09
CA GLN A 71 4.52 3.66 30.43
C GLN A 71 3.76 4.03 29.15
N PRO A 72 2.47 3.68 29.03
CA PRO A 72 1.62 4.19 27.98
C PRO A 72 1.27 5.66 28.28
N VAL A 73 1.59 6.53 27.33
CA VAL A 73 1.40 7.98 27.41
C VAL A 73 -0.01 8.38 26.94
N GLY A 74 -0.58 7.60 26.04
CA GLY A 74 -1.93 7.81 25.54
C GLY A 74 -2.38 6.64 24.68
N VAL A 75 -3.70 6.48 24.55
CA VAL A 75 -4.31 5.47 23.70
C VAL A 75 -5.26 6.17 22.72
N THR A 76 -5.09 5.88 21.43
CA THR A 76 -5.96 6.39 20.37
C THR A 76 -6.71 5.24 19.70
N LEU A 77 -7.96 5.48 19.31
CA LEU A 77 -8.71 4.56 18.46
C LEU A 77 -8.58 4.96 16.99
N ALA A 78 -8.33 4.00 16.12
CA ALA A 78 -8.33 4.18 14.67
C ALA A 78 -9.23 3.13 14.01
N GLY A 79 -9.92 3.50 12.93
CA GLY A 79 -10.79 2.56 12.20
C GLY A 79 -10.01 1.34 11.70
N ALA A 80 -10.59 0.16 11.82
CA ALA A 80 -10.01 -1.14 11.45
C ALA A 80 -10.97 -1.97 10.56
N GLY A 81 -11.81 -1.29 9.79
CA GLY A 81 -12.78 -1.94 8.90
C GLY A 81 -13.77 -2.81 9.66
N SER A 82 -13.93 -4.07 9.24
CA SER A 82 -14.85 -5.03 9.86
C SER A 82 -14.49 -5.41 11.30
N ALA A 83 -13.25 -5.16 11.74
CA ALA A 83 -12.82 -5.37 13.11
C ALA A 83 -13.23 -4.22 14.07
N GLY A 84 -13.89 -3.18 13.57
CA GLY A 84 -14.28 -2.00 14.35
C GLY A 84 -13.15 -1.00 14.46
N PHE A 85 -12.63 -0.81 15.66
CA PHE A 85 -11.55 0.13 15.99
C PHE A 85 -10.35 -0.62 16.58
N ARG A 86 -9.15 -0.24 16.16
CA ARG A 86 -7.90 -0.70 16.76
C ARG A 86 -7.44 0.30 17.82
N ALA A 87 -7.10 -0.18 19.01
CA ALA A 87 -6.57 0.65 20.07
C ALA A 87 -5.04 0.67 20.00
N ILE A 88 -4.48 1.87 19.86
CA ILE A 88 -3.04 2.08 19.68
C ILE A 88 -2.52 2.87 20.88
N ALA A 89 -1.64 2.26 21.66
CA ALA A 89 -0.93 2.91 22.75
C ALA A 89 0.38 3.53 22.26
N ALA A 90 0.62 4.78 22.61
CA ALA A 90 1.94 5.40 22.50
C ALA A 90 2.73 5.10 23.76
N CYS A 91 3.81 4.33 23.64
CA CYS A 91 4.63 3.86 24.75
C CYS A 91 5.93 4.63 24.88
N ARG A 92 6.27 5.00 26.12
CA ARG A 92 7.60 5.43 26.49
C ARG A 92 8.50 4.20 26.65
N THR A 93 9.71 4.26 26.09
CA THR A 93 10.69 3.16 26.09
C THR A 93 12.04 3.55 26.72
N GLY A 94 12.21 4.80 27.18
CA GLY A 94 13.42 5.32 27.82
C GLY A 94 13.37 6.84 28.05
N ALA A 95 14.51 7.43 28.42
CA ALA A 95 14.65 8.87 28.70
C ALA A 95 14.64 9.74 27.42
N GLU A 96 15.18 9.23 26.31
CA GLU A 96 15.15 9.88 24.99
C GLU A 96 14.92 8.82 23.91
N GLY A 97 13.85 8.97 23.13
CA GLY A 97 13.60 8.14 21.97
C GLY A 97 12.17 8.28 21.43
N PRO A 98 11.96 8.17 20.10
CA PRO A 98 10.62 8.14 19.53
C PRO A 98 9.88 6.94 20.11
N GLY A 99 8.79 7.22 20.85
CA GLY A 99 8.03 6.20 21.56
C GLY A 99 7.57 5.07 20.65
N MET A 100 7.59 3.84 21.18
CA MET A 100 7.07 2.65 20.51
C MET A 100 5.54 2.78 20.39
N LEU A 101 4.99 2.55 19.20
CA LEU A 101 3.54 2.42 19.05
C LEU A 101 3.15 0.95 19.20
N VAL A 102 2.11 0.68 20.00
CA VAL A 102 1.60 -0.67 20.23
C VAL A 102 0.13 -0.73 19.87
N GLN A 103 -0.23 -1.50 18.85
CA GLN A 103 -1.63 -1.87 18.62
C GLN A 103 -1.99 -3.01 19.58
N MET A 104 -2.75 -2.67 20.60
CA MET A 104 -3.08 -3.55 21.72
C MET A 104 -4.13 -4.62 21.37
N GLY A 105 -5.01 -4.31 20.42
CA GLY A 105 -6.16 -5.14 20.09
C GLY A 105 -7.23 -4.34 19.37
N THR A 106 -8.38 -4.96 19.17
CA THR A 106 -9.54 -4.36 18.51
C THR A 106 -10.77 -4.31 19.42
N THR A 107 -11.69 -3.38 19.13
CA THR A 107 -12.96 -3.19 19.83
C THR A 107 -14.01 -2.68 18.85
N ARG A 108 -15.28 -3.05 19.03
CA ARG A 108 -16.40 -2.50 18.24
C ARG A 108 -17.00 -1.25 18.87
N ASP A 109 -16.67 -0.94 20.12
CA ASP A 109 -17.15 0.26 20.80
C ASP A 109 -16.28 1.48 20.44
N PRO A 110 -16.84 2.49 19.73
CA PRO A 110 -16.11 3.71 19.36
C PRO A 110 -15.74 4.60 20.55
N LYS A 111 -16.34 4.36 21.73
CA LYS A 111 -16.07 5.11 22.97
C LYS A 111 -15.20 4.33 23.95
N ALA A 112 -14.68 3.16 23.55
CA ALA A 112 -13.83 2.34 24.40
C ALA A 112 -12.58 3.11 24.87
N ALA A 113 -12.31 3.06 26.17
CA ALA A 113 -11.12 3.63 26.79
C ALA A 113 -10.31 2.53 27.49
N PRO A 114 -9.67 1.60 26.73
CA PRO A 114 -8.94 0.49 27.32
C PRO A 114 -7.78 0.98 28.18
N ARG A 115 -7.64 0.40 29.37
CA ARG A 115 -6.59 0.75 30.34
C ARG A 115 -5.55 -0.35 30.37
N TRP A 116 -4.30 0.05 30.16
CA TRP A 116 -3.13 -0.82 30.24
C TRP A 116 -2.01 -0.05 30.93
N SER A 117 -1.24 -0.72 31.79
CA SER A 117 -0.17 -0.09 32.59
C SER A 117 1.20 -0.15 31.92
N GLY A 118 1.33 -0.85 30.79
CA GLY A 118 2.62 -1.15 30.15
C GLY A 118 3.10 -2.56 30.45
N GLY A 119 4.35 -2.85 30.12
CA GLY A 119 4.99 -4.15 30.26
C GLY A 119 5.60 -4.70 28.95
N PRO A 120 6.06 -5.95 28.96
CA PRO A 120 6.58 -6.60 27.77
C PRO A 120 5.47 -6.82 26.75
N VAL A 121 5.77 -6.54 25.48
CA VAL A 121 4.88 -6.76 24.35
C VAL A 121 5.61 -7.59 23.31
N VAL A 122 4.92 -8.63 22.82
CA VAL A 122 5.38 -9.46 21.71
C VAL A 122 4.31 -9.47 20.64
N GLY A 123 4.72 -9.64 19.39
CA GLY A 123 3.80 -9.65 18.25
C GLY A 123 4.55 -9.46 16.95
N TYR A 124 3.99 -8.65 16.05
CA TYR A 124 4.55 -8.43 14.71
C TYR A 124 4.72 -6.94 14.41
N LEU A 125 5.71 -6.61 13.58
CA LEU A 125 5.84 -5.25 13.05
C LEU A 125 4.85 -4.96 11.95
N SER A 126 4.24 -3.79 12.01
CA SER A 126 3.42 -3.21 10.96
C SER A 126 3.62 -1.70 10.92
N HIS A 127 2.96 -1.03 9.99
CA HIS A 127 2.88 0.41 9.99
C HIS A 127 1.76 0.92 10.90
N ALA A 128 2.01 2.04 11.56
CA ALA A 128 0.96 2.82 12.19
C ALA A 128 0.00 3.37 11.12
N PRO A 129 -1.31 3.55 11.43
CA PRO A 129 -2.22 4.23 10.52
C PRO A 129 -1.67 5.60 10.11
N ASP A 130 -1.67 5.89 8.81
CA ASP A 130 -1.31 7.22 8.31
C ASP A 130 -2.57 8.08 8.24
N THR A 131 -2.60 9.16 9.01
CA THR A 131 -3.70 10.12 9.06
C THR A 131 -3.45 11.34 8.17
N ARG A 132 -2.31 11.41 7.48
CA ARG A 132 -2.00 12.52 6.59
C ARG A 132 -2.93 12.52 5.37
N PRO A 133 -3.39 13.69 4.91
CA PRO A 133 -4.14 13.76 3.66
C PRO A 133 -3.21 13.42 2.50
N LEU A 134 -3.75 12.78 1.46
CA LEU A 134 -2.97 12.31 0.29
C LEU A 134 -2.16 13.44 -0.38
N ILE A 135 -2.66 14.68 -0.35
CA ILE A 135 -1.92 15.82 -0.91
C ILE A 135 -0.62 16.12 -0.15
N ALA A 136 -0.60 15.91 1.17
CA ALA A 136 0.58 16.18 1.99
C ALA A 136 1.73 15.21 1.71
N THR A 137 1.43 13.97 1.28
CA THR A 137 2.46 12.98 0.96
C THR A 137 3.23 13.30 -0.33
N LEU A 138 2.73 14.23 -1.16
CA LEU A 138 3.46 14.70 -2.34
C LEU A 138 4.62 15.64 -1.97
N PHE A 139 4.51 16.34 -0.83
CA PHE A 139 5.48 17.35 -0.41
C PHE A 139 6.36 16.90 0.77
N HIS A 140 5.96 15.85 1.50
CA HIS A 140 6.66 15.35 2.69
C HIS A 140 6.97 13.86 2.59
N HIS A 141 8.26 13.55 2.48
CA HIS A 141 8.78 12.18 2.30
C HIS A 141 9.24 11.59 3.64
N GLU A 142 8.46 11.80 4.69
CA GLU A 142 8.74 11.20 6.00
C GLU A 142 8.30 9.73 5.99
N PRO A 143 9.17 8.79 6.41
CA PRO A 143 8.85 7.38 6.45
C PRO A 143 7.70 7.10 7.40
N GLN A 144 6.85 6.15 7.04
CA GLN A 144 5.70 5.78 7.86
C GLN A 144 6.18 5.16 9.18
N ARG A 145 5.60 5.62 10.29
CA ARG A 145 5.98 5.14 11.62
C ARG A 145 5.71 3.64 11.77
N MET A 146 6.63 2.94 12.40
CA MET A 146 6.48 1.53 12.75
C MET A 146 5.62 1.37 14.00
N MET A 147 4.93 0.25 14.09
CA MET A 147 4.03 -0.14 15.17
C MET A 147 4.15 -1.63 15.46
N LEU A 148 4.12 -1.99 16.73
CA LEU A 148 4.08 -3.37 17.19
C LEU A 148 2.62 -3.78 17.35
N VAL A 149 2.15 -4.74 16.55
CA VAL A 149 0.83 -5.34 16.68
C VAL A 149 0.90 -6.49 17.67
N SER A 150 0.30 -6.33 18.84
CA SER A 150 0.47 -7.28 19.95
C SER A 150 -0.22 -8.62 19.69
N THR A 151 0.39 -9.70 20.18
CA THR A 151 -0.17 -11.05 20.20
C THR A 151 0.40 -11.76 21.43
N PRO A 152 -0.37 -12.00 22.52
CA PRO A 152 -1.83 -11.85 22.64
C PRO A 152 -2.34 -10.39 22.67
N PRO A 153 -3.67 -10.16 22.55
CA PRO A 153 -4.23 -8.84 22.77
C PRO A 153 -4.03 -8.39 24.23
N LEU A 154 -3.99 -7.07 24.42
CA LEU A 154 -3.81 -6.42 25.71
C LEU A 154 -5.10 -5.74 26.17
N ALA A 155 -5.18 -5.40 27.46
CA ALA A 155 -6.30 -4.64 28.05
C ALA A 155 -7.70 -5.25 27.84
N GLY A 156 -7.81 -6.58 27.72
CA GLY A 156 -9.09 -7.26 27.49
C GLY A 156 -9.71 -7.00 26.12
N LEU A 157 -8.94 -6.46 25.16
CA LEU A 157 -9.40 -6.19 23.81
C LEU A 157 -9.53 -7.49 22.99
N SER A 158 -10.27 -7.41 21.88
CA SER A 158 -10.33 -8.52 20.93
C SER A 158 -8.98 -8.71 20.22
N PRO A 159 -8.65 -9.95 19.80
CA PRO A 159 -7.40 -10.23 19.10
C PRO A 159 -7.20 -9.35 17.85
N ASN A 160 -5.93 -9.03 17.57
CA ASN A 160 -5.54 -8.44 16.30
C ASN A 160 -5.56 -9.50 15.19
N SER A 161 -5.88 -9.09 13.97
CA SER A 161 -5.67 -9.94 12.80
C SER A 161 -4.17 -10.26 12.66
N PRO A 162 -3.81 -11.52 12.36
CA PRO A 162 -2.43 -11.85 12.07
C PRO A 162 -1.94 -11.09 10.82
N PRO A 163 -0.62 -10.95 10.64
CA PRO A 163 -0.07 -10.43 9.40
C PRO A 163 -0.60 -11.23 8.20
N ASP A 164 -1.26 -10.54 7.28
CA ASP A 164 -1.81 -11.14 6.07
C ASP A 164 -1.29 -10.39 4.83
N VAL A 165 -0.48 -11.09 4.05
CA VAL A 165 0.09 -10.56 2.80
C VAL A 165 -0.99 -10.45 1.72
N GLY A 166 -2.04 -11.28 1.78
CA GLY A 166 -3.17 -11.25 0.86
C GLY A 166 -3.96 -9.94 0.94
N SER A 167 -3.91 -9.25 2.09
CA SER A 167 -4.50 -7.92 2.26
C SER A 167 -3.77 -6.81 1.48
N VAL A 168 -2.54 -7.06 0.98
CA VAL A 168 -1.75 -6.10 0.21
C VAL A 168 -2.13 -6.21 -1.27
N PRO A 169 -2.76 -5.18 -1.88
CA PRO A 169 -3.23 -5.28 -3.27
C PRO A 169 -2.09 -5.50 -4.27
N ASN A 170 -2.34 -6.37 -5.25
CA ASN A 170 -1.46 -6.65 -6.39
C ASN A 170 -2.25 -6.61 -7.71
N ASN A 171 -2.54 -5.41 -8.21
CA ASN A 171 -3.37 -5.17 -9.39
C ASN A 171 -2.56 -4.77 -10.65
N HIS A 172 -1.22 -4.89 -10.61
CA HIS A 172 -0.34 -4.50 -11.73
C HIS A 172 -0.67 -5.24 -13.03
N LEU A 173 -1.05 -6.52 -12.94
CA LEU A 173 -1.46 -7.30 -14.12
C LEU A 173 -2.75 -6.74 -14.75
N ALA A 174 -3.74 -6.40 -13.92
CA ALA A 174 -5.00 -5.82 -14.40
C ALA A 174 -4.76 -4.46 -15.07
N TYR A 175 -3.93 -3.59 -14.46
CA TYR A 175 -3.54 -2.32 -15.07
C TYR A 175 -2.76 -2.48 -16.37
N ALA A 176 -1.84 -3.45 -16.44
CA ALA A 176 -1.15 -3.75 -17.70
C ALA A 176 -2.14 -4.15 -18.81
N GLY A 177 -3.09 -5.04 -18.50
CA GLY A 177 -4.15 -5.44 -19.42
C GLY A 177 -5.01 -4.25 -19.87
N GLN A 178 -5.36 -3.35 -18.94
CA GLN A 178 -6.10 -2.12 -19.23
C GLN A 178 -5.35 -1.22 -20.23
N TRP A 179 -4.05 -1.02 -20.05
CA TRP A 179 -3.24 -0.21 -20.97
C TRP A 179 -3.18 -0.80 -22.37
N PHE A 180 -3.00 -2.12 -22.49
CA PHE A 180 -3.01 -2.79 -23.79
C PHE A 180 -4.39 -2.76 -24.44
N PHE A 181 -5.46 -2.91 -23.66
CA PHE A 181 -6.82 -2.80 -24.16
C PHE A 181 -7.09 -1.41 -24.74
N PHE A 182 -6.73 -0.34 -24.02
CA PHE A 182 -6.87 1.03 -24.53
C PHE A 182 -6.04 1.28 -25.79
N ALA A 183 -4.81 0.77 -25.85
CA ALA A 183 -3.98 0.83 -27.04
C ALA A 183 -4.65 0.15 -28.25
N ALA A 184 -5.19 -1.06 -28.06
CA ALA A 184 -5.88 -1.81 -29.10
C ALA A 184 -7.13 -1.07 -29.60
N VAL A 185 -7.99 -0.60 -28.69
CA VAL A 185 -9.21 0.15 -29.04
C VAL A 185 -8.87 1.43 -29.80
N ALA A 186 -7.89 2.21 -29.33
CA ALA A 186 -7.47 3.44 -30.00
C ALA A 186 -6.95 3.16 -31.42
N ALA A 187 -6.12 2.13 -31.59
CA ALA A 187 -5.62 1.72 -32.90
C ALA A 187 -6.75 1.28 -33.84
N ILE A 188 -7.69 0.44 -33.36
CA ILE A 188 -8.83 -0.04 -34.17
C ILE A 188 -9.70 1.12 -34.61
N VAL A 189 -10.11 1.99 -33.69
CA VAL A 189 -10.96 3.15 -33.99
C VAL A 189 -10.27 4.06 -35.00
N TYR A 190 -8.97 4.32 -34.83
CA TYR A 190 -8.22 5.17 -35.76
C TYR A 190 -8.11 4.56 -37.16
N VAL A 191 -7.83 3.26 -37.27
CA VAL A 191 -7.80 2.56 -38.56
C VAL A 191 -9.17 2.61 -39.24
N LEU A 192 -10.26 2.42 -38.50
CA LEU A 192 -11.62 2.53 -39.04
C LEU A 192 -11.93 3.95 -39.52
N ALA A 193 -11.56 4.98 -38.73
CA ALA A 193 -11.73 6.38 -39.10
C ALA A 193 -10.92 6.75 -40.35
N LEU A 194 -9.67 6.29 -40.44
CA LEU A 194 -8.81 6.49 -41.59
C LEU A 194 -9.39 5.80 -42.84
N ARG A 195 -9.83 4.54 -42.73
CA ARG A 195 -10.48 3.80 -43.83
C ARG A 195 -11.73 4.51 -44.33
N ARG A 196 -12.59 5.00 -43.43
CA ARG A 196 -13.79 5.78 -43.78
C ARG A 196 -13.40 7.06 -44.54
N ARG A 197 -12.45 7.84 -44.01
CA ARG A 197 -11.98 9.08 -44.64
C ARG A 197 -11.37 8.86 -46.02
N LEU A 198 -10.57 7.81 -46.17
CA LEU A 198 -10.00 7.46 -47.47
C LEU A 198 -11.12 7.11 -48.46
N ARG A 199 -12.15 6.32 -48.08
CA ARG A 199 -13.26 5.95 -48.97
C ARG A 199 -14.17 7.11 -49.37
N SER A 200 -14.45 8.04 -48.46
CA SER A 200 -15.38 9.17 -48.68
C SER A 200 -14.79 10.35 -49.47
N ALA A 201 -13.50 10.33 -49.82
CA ALA A 201 -12.89 11.38 -50.62
C ALA A 201 -13.32 11.26 -52.10
N PRO A 202 -13.93 12.31 -52.71
CA PRO A 202 -14.40 12.26 -54.09
C PRO A 202 -13.24 12.02 -55.08
N PRO A 203 -13.50 11.31 -56.20
CA PRO A 203 -12.53 11.23 -57.30
C PRO A 203 -12.27 12.65 -57.83
N ARG A 204 -11.00 12.96 -58.11
CA ARG A 204 -10.61 14.16 -58.86
C ARG A 204 -10.56 13.80 -60.33
#